data_AF-A0A411WRF6-F1
#
_entry.id   AF-A0A411WRF6-F1
#
_cell.length_a   1.000
_cell.length_b   1.000
_cell.length_c   1.000
_cell.angle_alpha   90.00
_cell.angle_beta   90.00
_cell.angle_gamma   90.00
#
_symmetry.space_group_name_H-M   'P 1'
#
loop_
_entity.id
_entity.type
_entity.pdbx_description
1 polymer ?
#
loop_
_entity_poly.entity_id
_entity_poly.type
_entity_poly.pdbx_seq_one_letter_code
_entity_poly.pdbx_strand_id
1 'polypeptide(L)'
;MIEKSLHSSETKEQHLIKIAEQTDEPACMLVLTDFYLTEQPQPQQLWYWLNKLLARDYLPAYLVQAQLYLSGNTVEQDLNKAATIFEQLVERYSQSENIETNLHQLAFCHLSLARISHSRRHTAPMLMHYFYALQFDSVEAAEDLADMFSPDRAKNSQQTEYLAILQCVFLTLSAVFLQQQSDDSNDEPQQQTLLQHYAERKNQIQENIHRYQLTASQRDDIRQRVRLWNEGEHQYLMEEVVSYINN
;
A
#
# COMPACT_ATOMS: atom_id res chain seq x y z
N MET A 1 43.44 -33.50 29.18
CA MET A 1 43.14 -32.60 28.04
C MET A 1 41.72 -32.89 27.61
N ILE A 2 40.79 -32.01 27.94
CA ILE A 2 39.40 -32.08 27.47
C ILE A 2 39.36 -31.23 26.21
N GLU A 3 39.11 -31.85 25.07
CA GLU A 3 38.82 -31.16 23.82
C GLU A 3 37.59 -30.28 24.05
N LYS A 4 37.80 -28.96 24.05
CA LYS A 4 36.72 -28.00 23.87
C LYS A 4 36.18 -28.23 22.46
N SER A 5 35.06 -28.93 22.35
CA SER A 5 34.25 -28.93 21.14
C SER A 5 33.80 -27.50 20.85
N LEU A 6 34.48 -26.83 19.92
CA LEU A 6 33.94 -25.65 19.25
C LEU A 6 32.73 -26.10 18.42
N HIS A 7 31.55 -26.17 19.03
CA HIS A 7 30.32 -25.96 18.27
C HIS A 7 30.23 -24.46 18.04
N SER A 8 30.67 -23.98 16.87
CA SER A 8 30.29 -22.65 16.41
C SER A 8 28.78 -22.67 16.24
N SER A 9 28.07 -21.86 17.03
CA SER A 9 26.65 -21.61 16.79
C SER A 9 26.50 -21.04 15.38
N GLU A 10 25.88 -21.78 14.47
CA GLU A 10 25.55 -21.32 13.11
C GLU A 10 24.81 -19.97 13.21
N THR A 11 25.28 -18.95 12.50
CA THR A 11 24.58 -17.66 12.49
C THR A 11 23.32 -17.77 11.66
N LYS A 12 22.31 -16.93 11.95
CA LYS A 12 21.08 -16.87 11.13
C LYS A 12 21.38 -16.66 9.65
N GLU A 13 22.34 -15.79 9.33
CA GLU A 13 22.84 -15.57 7.97
C GLU A 13 23.37 -16.87 7.33
N GLN A 14 24.26 -17.60 8.03
CA GLN A 14 24.82 -18.86 7.53
C GLN A 14 23.72 -19.91 7.28
N HIS A 15 22.76 -20.00 8.20
CA HIS A 15 21.62 -20.90 8.07
C HIS A 15 20.75 -20.57 6.85
N LEU A 16 20.41 -19.29 6.65
CA LEU A 16 19.60 -18.84 5.52
C LEU A 16 20.32 -19.05 4.18
N ILE A 17 21.63 -18.76 4.08
CA ILE A 17 22.44 -19.04 2.89
C ILE A 17 22.39 -20.54 2.57
N LYS A 18 22.64 -21.39 3.58
CA LYS A 18 22.65 -22.83 3.40
C LYS A 18 21.31 -23.36 2.90
N ILE A 19 20.19 -22.89 3.47
CA ILE A 19 18.86 -23.28 3.00
C ILE A 19 18.66 -22.82 1.55
N ALA A 20 18.93 -21.55 1.24
CA ALA A 20 18.74 -20.99 -0.10
C ALA A 20 19.58 -21.71 -1.17
N GLU A 21 20.80 -22.14 -0.84
CA GLU A 21 21.66 -22.91 -1.74
C GLU A 21 21.24 -24.38 -1.89
N GLN A 22 20.75 -25.00 -0.82
CA GLN A 22 20.38 -26.42 -0.83
C GLN A 22 19.02 -26.68 -1.48
N THR A 23 18.02 -25.84 -1.19
CA THR A 23 16.68 -26.00 -1.74
C THR A 23 16.59 -25.42 -3.14
N ASP A 24 17.43 -24.42 -3.44
CA ASP A 24 17.35 -23.61 -4.65
C ASP A 24 15.94 -23.00 -4.86
N GLU A 25 15.16 -22.86 -3.79
CA GLU A 25 13.79 -22.36 -3.84
C GLU A 25 13.75 -20.82 -3.84
N PRO A 26 13.00 -20.18 -4.77
CA PRO A 26 12.90 -18.72 -4.83
C PRO A 26 12.42 -18.06 -3.53
N ALA A 27 11.50 -18.70 -2.81
CA ALA A 27 11.01 -18.17 -1.54
C ALA A 27 12.13 -18.08 -0.49
N CYS A 28 13.01 -19.07 -0.38
CA CYS A 28 14.15 -19.05 0.53
C CYS A 28 15.16 -17.94 0.17
N MET A 29 15.43 -17.76 -1.13
CA MET A 29 16.28 -16.65 -1.60
C MET A 29 15.66 -15.28 -1.32
N LEU A 30 14.33 -15.15 -1.40
CA LEU A 30 13.62 -13.92 -1.08
C LEU A 30 13.73 -13.58 0.41
N VAL A 31 13.60 -14.57 1.30
CA VAL A 31 13.82 -14.37 2.74
C VAL A 31 15.25 -13.88 3.02
N LEU A 32 16.24 -14.43 2.31
CA LEU A 32 17.63 -13.97 2.44
C LEU A 32 17.83 -12.55 1.89
N THR A 33 17.11 -12.20 0.82
CA THR A 33 17.06 -10.83 0.27
C THR A 33 16.48 -9.86 1.30
N ASP A 34 15.37 -10.21 1.95
CA ASP A 34 14.75 -9.41 3.02
C ASP A 34 15.69 -9.25 4.23
N PHE A 35 16.36 -10.33 4.64
CA PHE A 35 17.36 -10.29 5.71
C PHE A 35 18.48 -9.27 5.43
N TYR A 36 18.98 -9.22 4.20
CA TYR A 36 19.99 -8.25 3.78
C TYR A 36 19.46 -6.84 3.52
N LEU A 37 18.14 -6.67 3.47
CA LEU A 37 17.50 -5.36 3.36
C LEU A 37 17.24 -4.75 4.74
N THR A 38 16.82 -5.56 5.72
CA THR A 38 16.26 -5.08 7.00
C THR A 38 17.19 -5.33 8.19
N GLU A 39 17.66 -6.56 8.38
CA GLU A 39 18.35 -6.98 9.61
C GLU A 39 19.87 -6.77 9.53
N GLN A 40 20.48 -7.13 8.40
CA GLN A 40 21.92 -7.03 8.20
C GLN A 40 22.22 -6.38 6.84
N PRO A 41 22.07 -5.04 6.73
CA PRO A 41 22.21 -4.33 5.47
C PRO A 41 23.52 -4.63 4.73
N GLN A 42 23.42 -5.38 3.63
CA GLN A 42 24.56 -5.72 2.77
C GLN A 42 24.15 -5.58 1.30
N PRO A 43 24.28 -4.37 0.72
CA PRO A 43 23.84 -4.09 -0.66
C PRO A 43 24.35 -5.09 -1.70
N GLN A 44 25.62 -5.51 -1.61
CA GLN A 44 26.18 -6.46 -2.57
C GLN A 44 25.52 -7.84 -2.49
N GLN A 45 25.24 -8.33 -1.28
CA GLN A 45 24.58 -9.62 -1.08
C GLN A 45 23.10 -9.54 -1.47
N LEU A 46 22.42 -8.45 -1.08
CA LEU A 46 21.05 -8.15 -1.51
C LEU A 46 20.92 -8.26 -3.03
N TRP A 47 21.76 -7.53 -3.78
CA TRP A 47 21.72 -7.53 -5.25
C TRP A 47 22.13 -8.87 -5.85
N TYR A 48 23.05 -9.61 -5.23
CA TYR A 48 23.42 -10.95 -5.69
C TYR A 48 22.23 -11.92 -5.66
N TRP A 49 21.52 -12.00 -4.53
CA TRP A 49 20.35 -12.88 -4.40
C TRP A 49 19.15 -12.38 -5.20
N LEU A 50 18.92 -11.06 -5.21
CA LEU A 50 17.86 -10.46 -6.00
C LEU A 50 18.04 -10.72 -7.50
N ASN A 51 19.26 -10.58 -8.03
CA ASN A 51 19.55 -10.86 -9.44
C ASN A 51 19.34 -12.34 -9.80
N LYS A 52 19.62 -13.28 -8.88
CA LYS A 52 19.29 -14.69 -9.09
C LYS A 52 17.77 -14.90 -9.23
N LEU A 53 16.98 -14.22 -8.42
CA LEU A 53 15.52 -14.31 -8.49
C LEU A 53 14.96 -13.69 -9.77
N LEU A 54 15.48 -12.52 -10.17
CA LEU A 54 15.09 -11.84 -11.40
C LEU A 54 15.43 -12.68 -12.64
N ALA A 55 16.57 -13.38 -12.64
CA ALA A 55 16.93 -14.30 -13.73
C ALA A 55 15.97 -15.48 -13.89
N ARG A 56 15.16 -15.77 -12.85
CA ARG A 56 14.13 -16.81 -12.84
C ARG A 56 12.73 -16.27 -13.10
N ASP A 57 12.61 -14.98 -13.41
CA ASP A 57 11.34 -14.29 -13.60
C ASP A 57 10.40 -14.41 -12.38
N TYR A 58 10.97 -14.41 -11.18
CA TYR A 58 10.20 -14.55 -9.94
C TYR A 58 9.54 -13.20 -9.57
N LEU A 59 8.22 -13.10 -9.74
CA LEU A 59 7.44 -11.86 -9.57
C LEU A 59 7.75 -11.06 -8.28
N PRO A 60 7.83 -11.67 -7.08
CA PRO A 60 8.16 -10.93 -5.86
C PRO A 60 9.52 -10.20 -5.91
N ALA A 61 10.48 -10.68 -6.69
CA ALA A 61 11.77 -10.00 -6.85
C ALA A 61 11.65 -8.68 -7.62
N TYR A 62 10.75 -8.59 -8.60
CA TYR A 62 10.47 -7.34 -9.30
C TYR A 62 9.85 -6.31 -8.34
N LEU A 63 8.98 -6.73 -7.43
CA LEU A 63 8.43 -5.84 -6.39
C LEU A 63 9.54 -5.25 -5.51
N VAL A 64 10.44 -6.10 -5.01
CA VAL A 64 11.60 -5.65 -4.22
C VAL A 64 12.46 -4.68 -5.05
N GLN A 65 12.78 -5.02 -6.30
CA GLN A 65 13.57 -4.17 -7.17
C GLN A 65 12.92 -2.79 -7.38
N ALA A 66 11.61 -2.74 -7.64
CA ALA A 66 10.87 -1.49 -7.81
C ALA A 66 10.91 -0.62 -6.54
N GLN A 67 10.76 -1.23 -5.36
CA GLN A 67 10.85 -0.55 -4.08
C GLN A 67 12.25 0.01 -3.81
N LEU A 68 13.32 -0.70 -4.18
CA LEU A 68 14.69 -0.21 -4.06
C LEU A 68 14.92 1.05 -4.92
N TYR A 69 14.45 1.03 -6.18
CA TYR A 69 14.50 2.23 -7.03
C TYR A 69 13.60 3.35 -6.55
N LEU A 70 12.42 3.04 -6.00
CA LEU A 70 11.49 4.03 -5.45
C LEU A 70 12.06 4.74 -4.23
N SER A 71 12.69 3.99 -3.31
CA SER A 71 13.23 4.52 -2.06
C SER A 71 14.62 5.13 -2.20
N GLY A 72 15.40 4.71 -3.20
CA GLY A 72 16.83 5.01 -3.25
C GLY A 72 17.64 4.27 -2.16
N ASN A 73 17.07 3.20 -1.59
CA ASN A 73 17.78 2.37 -0.63
C ASN A 73 18.74 1.44 -1.38
N THR A 74 20.03 1.45 -1.02
CA THR A 74 21.11 0.64 -1.61
C THR A 74 21.47 0.94 -3.09
N VAL A 75 20.68 1.76 -3.78
CA VAL A 75 20.86 2.21 -5.18
C VAL A 75 20.37 3.66 -5.33
N GLU A 76 20.85 4.40 -6.32
CA GLU A 76 20.31 5.72 -6.62
C GLU A 76 18.80 5.66 -6.91
N GLN A 77 18.03 6.59 -6.33
CA GLN A 77 16.59 6.67 -6.54
C GLN A 77 16.30 6.92 -8.03
N ASP A 78 15.44 6.09 -8.62
CA ASP A 78 15.06 6.19 -10.02
C ASP A 78 13.55 5.92 -10.16
N LEU A 79 12.76 7.00 -10.08
CA LEU A 79 11.31 6.92 -10.18
C LEU A 79 10.83 6.45 -11.56
N ASN A 80 11.64 6.60 -12.62
CA ASN A 80 11.28 6.13 -13.95
C ASN A 80 11.37 4.61 -14.00
N LYS A 81 12.48 4.04 -13.53
CA LYS A 81 12.62 2.58 -13.41
C LYS A 81 11.61 1.97 -12.47
N ALA A 82 11.38 2.58 -11.30
CA ALA A 82 10.37 2.11 -10.37
C ALA A 82 8.98 2.07 -11.02
N ALA A 83 8.56 3.16 -11.68
CA ALA A 83 7.28 3.22 -12.38
C ALA A 83 7.15 2.13 -13.46
N THR A 84 8.16 1.98 -14.32
CA THR A 84 8.15 0.95 -15.37
C THR A 84 7.99 -0.45 -14.81
N ILE A 85 8.68 -0.78 -13.71
CA ILE A 85 8.55 -2.11 -13.09
C ILE A 85 7.17 -2.27 -12.45
N PHE A 86 6.64 -1.25 -11.77
CA PHE A 86 5.29 -1.32 -11.22
C PHE A 86 4.20 -1.46 -12.30
N GLU A 87 4.31 -0.76 -13.43
CA GLU A 87 3.42 -0.89 -14.58
C GLU A 87 3.43 -2.33 -15.14
N GLN A 88 4.62 -2.91 -15.28
CA GLN A 88 4.78 -4.31 -15.69
C GLN A 88 4.14 -5.28 -14.69
N LEU A 89 4.30 -5.01 -13.39
CA LEU A 89 3.69 -5.84 -12.34
C LEU A 89 2.17 -5.74 -12.35
N VAL A 90 1.59 -4.56 -12.53
CA VAL A 90 0.15 -4.39 -12.69
C VAL A 90 -0.36 -5.23 -13.86
N GLU A 91 0.29 -5.15 -15.02
CA GLU A 91 -0.07 -5.97 -16.19
C GLU A 91 -0.03 -7.47 -15.86
N ARG A 92 1.07 -7.94 -15.26
CA ARG A 92 1.26 -9.36 -14.97
C ARG A 92 0.31 -9.90 -13.90
N TYR A 93 0.06 -9.14 -12.85
CA TYR A 93 -0.91 -9.53 -11.81
C TYR A 93 -2.34 -9.46 -12.31
N SER A 94 -2.67 -8.57 -13.25
CA SER A 94 -4.01 -8.50 -13.86
C SER A 94 -4.28 -9.64 -14.84
N GLN A 95 -3.24 -10.19 -15.46
CA GLN A 95 -3.32 -11.30 -16.41
C GLN A 95 -3.27 -12.69 -15.76
N SER A 96 -3.09 -12.78 -14.43
CA SER A 96 -3.06 -14.06 -13.74
C SER A 96 -4.42 -14.75 -13.79
N GLU A 97 -4.44 -16.08 -13.91
CA GLU A 97 -5.68 -16.88 -13.97
C GLU A 97 -6.61 -16.62 -12.77
N ASN A 98 -6.02 -16.29 -11.62
CA ASN A 98 -6.74 -15.86 -10.43
C ASN A 98 -6.27 -14.46 -10.03
N ILE A 99 -7.06 -13.44 -10.36
CA ILE A 99 -6.75 -12.05 -9.98
C ILE A 99 -6.99 -11.81 -8.48
N GLU A 100 -7.93 -12.55 -7.87
CA GLU A 100 -8.31 -12.40 -6.45
C GLU A 100 -7.12 -12.72 -5.52
N THR A 101 -6.23 -13.62 -5.94
CA THR A 101 -5.01 -13.93 -5.18
C THR A 101 -3.96 -12.82 -5.20
N ASN A 102 -4.10 -11.82 -6.09
CA ASN A 102 -3.13 -10.76 -6.31
C ASN A 102 -3.66 -9.36 -5.96
N LEU A 103 -4.84 -9.24 -5.35
CA LEU A 103 -5.46 -7.93 -5.06
C LEU A 103 -4.55 -7.07 -4.18
N HIS A 104 -3.90 -7.65 -3.17
CA HIS A 104 -2.96 -6.92 -2.32
C HIS A 104 -1.75 -6.38 -3.11
N GLN A 105 -1.18 -7.20 -4.00
CA GLN A 105 -0.06 -6.80 -4.85
C GLN A 105 -0.48 -5.73 -5.86
N LEU A 106 -1.67 -5.84 -6.46
CA LEU A 106 -2.23 -4.84 -7.36
C LEU A 106 -2.46 -3.51 -6.64
N ALA A 107 -3.06 -3.56 -5.44
CA ALA A 107 -3.27 -2.41 -4.58
C ALA A 107 -1.94 -1.69 -4.29
N PHE A 108 -0.92 -2.46 -3.89
CA PHE A 108 0.41 -1.93 -3.61
C PHE A 108 1.07 -1.28 -4.84
N CYS A 109 0.98 -1.92 -6.02
CA CYS A 109 1.55 -1.39 -7.26
C CYS A 109 0.86 -0.08 -7.66
N HIS A 110 -0.47 -0.05 -7.64
CA HIS A 110 -1.23 1.15 -7.96
C HIS A 110 -0.97 2.28 -6.97
N LEU A 111 -0.95 2.01 -5.66
CA LEU A 111 -0.58 3.00 -4.65
C LEU A 111 0.82 3.58 -4.91
N SER A 112 1.78 2.73 -5.26
CA SER A 112 3.14 3.17 -5.59
C SER A 112 3.16 4.07 -6.84
N LEU A 113 2.43 3.70 -7.90
CA LEU A 113 2.29 4.52 -9.11
C LEU A 113 1.57 5.84 -8.86
N ALA A 114 0.57 5.85 -7.96
CA ALA A 114 -0.12 7.07 -7.54
C ALA A 114 0.85 8.03 -6.86
N ARG A 115 1.66 7.54 -5.91
CA ARG A 115 2.68 8.32 -5.20
C ARG A 115 3.78 8.84 -6.13
N ILE A 116 4.23 8.03 -7.09
CA ILE A 116 5.17 8.49 -8.13
C ILE A 116 4.53 9.61 -8.96
N SER A 117 3.30 9.43 -9.43
CA SER A 117 2.57 10.44 -10.22
C SER A 117 2.35 11.74 -9.43
N HIS A 118 2.06 11.63 -8.14
CA HIS A 118 1.95 12.76 -7.23
C HIS A 118 3.28 13.54 -7.15
N SER A 119 4.41 12.86 -6.97
CA SER A 119 5.74 13.53 -6.94
C SER A 119 6.05 14.30 -8.23
N ARG A 120 5.52 13.84 -9.37
CA ARG A 120 5.64 14.46 -10.70
C ARG A 120 4.57 15.51 -10.99
N ARG A 121 3.61 15.74 -10.07
CA ARG A 121 2.45 16.62 -10.24
C ARG A 121 1.57 16.24 -11.44
N HIS A 122 1.47 14.94 -11.73
CA HIS A 122 0.60 14.39 -12.76
C HIS A 122 -0.74 13.98 -12.13
N THR A 123 -1.66 14.95 -12.01
CA THR A 123 -2.90 14.79 -11.24
C THR A 123 -3.81 13.66 -11.76
N ALA A 124 -4.03 13.57 -13.07
CA ALA A 124 -4.94 12.57 -13.63
C ALA A 124 -4.43 11.12 -13.43
N PRO A 125 -3.17 10.77 -13.78
CA PRO A 125 -2.61 9.45 -13.46
C PRO A 125 -2.56 9.15 -11.96
N MET A 126 -2.26 10.15 -11.13
CA MET A 126 -2.25 10.01 -9.67
C MET A 126 -3.62 9.57 -9.15
N LEU A 127 -4.69 10.29 -9.50
CA LEU A 127 -6.05 9.95 -9.05
C LEU A 127 -6.50 8.59 -9.60
N MET A 128 -6.24 8.32 -10.88
CA MET A 128 -6.58 7.05 -11.50
C MET A 128 -5.98 5.87 -10.71
N HIS A 129 -4.69 5.95 -10.38
CA HIS A 129 -4.03 4.91 -9.60
C HIS A 129 -4.49 4.84 -8.14
N TYR A 130 -4.78 5.98 -7.49
CA TYR A 130 -5.38 5.95 -6.16
C TYR A 130 -6.74 5.24 -6.17
N PHE A 131 -7.59 5.49 -7.17
CA PHE A 131 -8.87 4.81 -7.27
C PHE A 131 -8.75 3.32 -7.59
N TYR A 132 -7.79 2.91 -8.43
CA TYR A 132 -7.53 1.48 -8.60
C TYR A 132 -7.07 0.82 -7.29
N ALA A 133 -6.15 1.44 -6.55
CA ALA A 133 -5.75 0.92 -5.24
C ALA A 133 -6.93 0.86 -4.25
N LEU A 134 -7.84 1.84 -4.30
CA LEU A 134 -9.05 1.88 -3.49
C LEU A 134 -10.03 0.76 -3.84
N GLN A 135 -10.13 0.39 -5.12
CA GLN A 135 -10.96 -0.74 -5.60
C GLN A 135 -10.41 -2.10 -5.16
N PHE A 136 -9.15 -2.14 -4.74
CA PHE A 136 -8.50 -3.31 -4.16
C PHE A 136 -8.37 -3.18 -2.62
N ASP A 137 -9.29 -2.45 -2.00
CA ASP A 137 -9.44 -2.27 -0.56
C ASP A 137 -8.16 -1.76 0.16
N SER A 138 -7.34 -0.96 -0.52
CA SER A 138 -6.17 -0.33 0.10
C SER A 138 -6.59 0.73 1.11
N VAL A 139 -6.35 0.41 2.39
CA VAL A 139 -6.47 1.34 3.52
C VAL A 139 -5.59 2.56 3.29
N GLU A 140 -4.36 2.38 2.83
CA GLU A 140 -3.41 3.46 2.60
C GLU A 140 -3.84 4.38 1.45
N ALA A 141 -4.45 3.85 0.39
CA ALA A 141 -5.00 4.69 -0.68
C ALA A 141 -6.16 5.55 -0.18
N ALA A 142 -7.04 4.97 0.67
CA ALA A 142 -8.11 5.71 1.30
C ALA A 142 -7.56 6.83 2.20
N GLU A 143 -6.50 6.56 2.96
CA GLU A 143 -5.85 7.53 3.84
C GLU A 143 -5.14 8.64 3.06
N ASP A 144 -4.35 8.30 2.04
CA ASP A 144 -3.68 9.27 1.17
C ASP A 144 -4.72 10.20 0.51
N LEU A 145 -5.87 9.68 0.08
CA LEU A 145 -6.97 10.47 -0.48
C LEU A 145 -7.65 11.34 0.59
N ALA A 146 -7.91 10.82 1.79
CA ALA A 146 -8.47 11.60 2.89
C ALA A 146 -7.59 12.82 3.23
N ASP A 147 -6.27 12.61 3.30
CA ASP A 147 -5.31 13.68 3.55
C ASP A 147 -5.24 14.70 2.40
N MET A 148 -5.39 14.23 1.16
CA MET A 148 -5.44 15.09 -0.03
C MET A 148 -6.61 16.07 0.02
N PHE A 149 -7.77 15.63 0.51
CA PHE A 149 -8.98 16.44 0.62
C PHE A 149 -9.14 17.11 2.00
N SER A 150 -8.11 17.13 2.85
CA SER A 150 -8.16 17.82 4.14
C SER A 150 -8.41 19.34 3.97
N PRO A 151 -9.46 19.91 4.59
CA PRO A 151 -9.84 21.33 4.42
C PRO A 151 -8.83 22.35 4.93
N ASP A 152 -7.86 21.97 5.76
CA ASP A 152 -6.79 22.86 6.25
C ASP A 152 -5.93 23.42 5.11
N ARG A 153 -6.08 22.90 3.89
CA ARG A 153 -5.45 23.37 2.65
C ARG A 153 -6.28 24.41 1.88
N ALA A 154 -7.52 24.70 2.28
CA ALA A 154 -8.47 25.54 1.55
C ALA A 154 -8.52 27.00 2.05
N LYS A 155 -8.67 27.95 1.13
CA LYS A 155 -8.75 29.40 1.43
C LYS A 155 -10.19 29.95 1.55
N ASN A 156 -11.23 29.17 1.25
CA ASN A 156 -12.64 29.62 1.20
C ASN A 156 -13.61 28.61 1.83
N SER A 157 -14.62 29.09 2.57
CA SER A 157 -15.55 28.31 3.39
C SER A 157 -16.40 27.29 2.61
N GLN A 158 -16.85 27.61 1.40
CA GLN A 158 -17.67 26.68 0.61
C GLN A 158 -16.85 25.48 0.07
N GLN A 159 -15.58 25.71 -0.24
CA GLN A 159 -14.65 24.63 -0.59
C GLN A 159 -14.29 23.80 0.65
N THR A 160 -14.19 24.44 1.83
CA THR A 160 -13.93 23.77 3.11
C THR A 160 -15.01 22.73 3.43
N GLU A 161 -16.29 23.03 3.23
CA GLU A 161 -17.39 22.08 3.50
C GLU A 161 -17.35 20.85 2.59
N TYR A 162 -17.19 21.06 1.29
CA TYR A 162 -17.16 19.97 0.32
C TYR A 162 -15.92 19.07 0.51
N LEU A 163 -14.77 19.68 0.78
CA LEU A 163 -13.55 18.95 1.13
C LEU A 163 -13.71 18.13 2.41
N ALA A 164 -14.38 18.67 3.42
CA ALA A 164 -14.66 17.94 4.66
C ALA A 164 -15.54 16.70 4.41
N ILE A 165 -16.49 16.81 3.48
CA ILE A 165 -17.32 15.67 3.06
C ILE A 165 -16.45 14.60 2.38
N LEU A 166 -15.64 14.97 1.38
CA LEU A 166 -14.77 14.02 0.68
C LEU A 166 -13.76 13.37 1.63
N GLN A 167 -13.13 14.15 2.51
CA GLN A 167 -12.24 13.63 3.54
C GLN A 167 -12.97 12.59 4.41
N CYS A 168 -14.19 12.88 4.87
CA CYS A 168 -14.97 11.94 5.67
C CYS A 168 -15.38 10.69 4.88
N VAL A 169 -15.65 10.79 3.57
CA VAL A 169 -15.92 9.63 2.71
C VAL A 169 -14.72 8.69 2.71
N PHE A 170 -13.53 9.22 2.43
CA PHE A 170 -12.31 8.40 2.35
C PHE A 170 -11.89 7.83 3.71
N LEU A 171 -12.02 8.59 4.80
CA LEU A 171 -11.81 8.05 6.15
C LEU A 171 -12.81 6.93 6.50
N THR A 172 -14.05 7.04 6.02
CA THR A 172 -15.06 5.99 6.23
C THR A 172 -14.72 4.74 5.43
N LEU A 173 -14.26 4.88 4.19
CA LEU A 173 -13.76 3.74 3.39
C LEU A 173 -12.57 3.06 4.06
N SER A 174 -11.57 3.83 4.51
CA SER A 174 -10.44 3.32 5.31
C SER A 174 -10.92 2.50 6.52
N ALA A 175 -11.90 3.02 7.28
CA ALA A 175 -12.46 2.30 8.41
C ALA A 175 -13.20 1.02 8.00
N VAL A 176 -13.93 1.02 6.87
CA VAL A 176 -14.60 -0.19 6.36
C VAL A 176 -13.58 -1.26 5.99
N PHE A 177 -12.51 -0.90 5.28
CA PHE A 177 -11.46 -1.83 4.89
C PHE A 177 -10.72 -2.41 6.09
N LEU A 178 -10.39 -1.58 7.09
CA LEU A 178 -9.78 -2.04 8.34
C LEU A 178 -10.66 -3.04 9.09
N GLN A 179 -11.99 -2.81 9.10
CA GLN A 179 -12.94 -3.75 9.71
C GLN A 179 -12.95 -5.08 8.95
N GLN A 180 -13.04 -5.05 7.61
CA GLN A 180 -13.03 -6.26 6.78
C GLN A 180 -11.74 -7.08 6.95
N GLN A 181 -10.58 -6.42 6.88
CA GLN A 181 -9.29 -7.07 7.11
C GLN A 181 -9.17 -7.66 8.52
N SER A 182 -9.77 -7.01 9.52
CA SER A 182 -9.83 -7.52 10.89
C SER A 182 -10.70 -8.76 11.01
N ASP A 183 -11.85 -8.76 10.33
CA ASP A 183 -12.79 -9.88 10.32
C ASP A 183 -12.18 -11.11 9.61
N ASP A 184 -11.32 -10.89 8.60
CA ASP A 184 -10.62 -11.94 7.84
C ASP A 184 -9.31 -12.42 8.50
N SER A 185 -8.78 -11.69 9.49
CA SER A 185 -7.51 -12.03 10.15
C SER A 185 -7.63 -13.24 11.07
N ASN A 186 -6.80 -14.25 10.84
CA ASN A 186 -6.66 -15.41 11.73
C ASN A 186 -5.59 -15.22 12.82
N ASP A 187 -4.80 -14.14 12.75
CA ASP A 187 -3.77 -13.82 13.73
C ASP A 187 -4.32 -12.80 14.75
N GLU A 188 -4.39 -13.20 16.02
CA GLU A 188 -5.00 -12.39 17.10
C GLU A 188 -4.24 -11.06 17.34
N PRO A 189 -2.89 -11.03 17.43
CA PRO A 189 -2.13 -9.78 17.50
C PRO A 189 -2.42 -8.84 16.33
N GLN A 190 -2.37 -9.33 15.09
CA GLN A 190 -2.68 -8.53 13.91
C GLN A 190 -4.12 -8.02 13.94
N GLN A 191 -5.07 -8.87 14.31
CA GLN A 191 -6.48 -8.48 14.44
C GLN A 191 -6.67 -7.35 15.45
N GLN A 192 -6.01 -7.42 16.61
CA GLN A 192 -6.06 -6.36 17.62
C GLN A 192 -5.49 -5.04 17.10
N THR A 193 -4.38 -5.08 16.35
CA THR A 193 -3.82 -3.89 15.69
C THR A 193 -4.80 -3.28 14.69
N LEU A 194 -5.45 -4.10 13.86
CA LEU A 194 -6.45 -3.63 12.90
C LEU A 194 -7.67 -2.99 13.59
N LEU A 195 -8.16 -3.59 14.67
CA LEU A 195 -9.27 -3.02 15.47
C LEU A 195 -8.89 -1.71 16.15
N GLN A 196 -7.63 -1.57 16.58
CA GLN A 196 -7.15 -0.31 17.13
C GLN A 196 -7.16 0.78 16.06
N HIS A 197 -6.61 0.52 14.88
CA HIS A 197 -6.63 1.47 13.77
C HIS A 197 -8.05 1.81 13.33
N TYR A 198 -8.95 0.83 13.28
CA TYR A 198 -10.37 1.06 13.02
C TYR A 198 -11.00 2.04 14.03
N ALA A 199 -10.72 1.86 15.32
CA ALA A 199 -11.21 2.75 16.36
C ALA A 199 -10.64 4.17 16.23
N GLU A 200 -9.35 4.29 15.90
CA GLU A 200 -8.69 5.57 15.61
C GLU A 200 -9.38 6.29 14.43
N ARG A 201 -9.66 5.58 13.33
CA ARG A 201 -10.37 6.14 12.17
C ARG A 201 -11.78 6.60 12.51
N LYS A 202 -12.52 5.82 13.30
CA LYS A 202 -13.84 6.24 13.81
C LYS A 202 -13.79 7.54 14.61
N ASN A 203 -12.78 7.68 15.48
CA ASN A 203 -12.61 8.90 16.26
C ASN A 203 -12.29 10.10 15.35
N GLN A 204 -11.41 9.94 14.36
CA GLN A 204 -11.09 11.00 13.39
C GLN A 204 -12.32 11.46 12.59
N ILE A 205 -13.19 10.52 12.17
CA ILE A 205 -14.45 10.87 11.49
C ILE A 205 -15.33 11.72 12.41
N GLN A 206 -15.48 11.33 13.68
CA GLN A 206 -16.26 12.09 14.65
C GLN A 206 -15.68 13.49 14.93
N GLU A 207 -14.35 13.58 15.04
CA GLU A 207 -13.65 14.85 15.19
C GLU A 207 -13.88 15.76 13.99
N ASN A 208 -13.80 15.24 12.76
CA ASN A 208 -14.04 16.02 11.55
C ASN A 208 -15.49 16.47 11.42
N ILE A 209 -16.45 15.59 11.76
CA ILE A 209 -17.87 15.96 11.83
C ILE A 209 -18.09 17.13 12.79
N HIS A 210 -17.45 17.10 13.96
CA HIS A 210 -17.56 18.18 14.94
C HIS A 210 -16.84 19.45 14.50
N ARG A 211 -15.59 19.32 14.05
CA ARG A 211 -14.72 20.42 13.61
C ARG A 211 -15.34 21.22 12.49
N TYR A 212 -15.91 20.55 11.49
CA TYR A 212 -16.51 21.17 10.31
C TYR A 212 -18.03 21.33 10.43
N GLN A 213 -18.61 21.03 11.61
CA GLN A 213 -20.04 21.20 11.90
C GLN A 213 -20.97 20.54 10.86
N LEU A 214 -20.61 19.33 10.41
CA LEU A 214 -21.36 18.65 9.36
C LEU A 214 -22.80 18.34 9.78
N THR A 215 -23.75 18.76 8.97
CA THR A 215 -25.19 18.60 9.21
C THR A 215 -25.63 17.13 9.15
N ALA A 216 -26.88 16.85 9.57
CA ALA A 216 -27.46 15.53 9.37
C ALA A 216 -27.49 15.12 7.88
N SER A 217 -27.92 16.04 7.00
CA SER A 217 -27.95 15.80 5.55
C SER A 217 -26.57 15.46 5.00
N GLN A 218 -25.54 16.23 5.34
CA GLN A 218 -24.18 15.96 4.84
C GLN A 218 -23.63 14.63 5.34
N ARG A 219 -23.98 14.22 6.58
CA ARG A 219 -23.62 12.89 7.10
C ARG A 219 -24.35 11.76 6.36
N ASP A 220 -25.60 11.97 5.98
CA ASP A 220 -26.33 11.02 5.12
C ASP A 220 -25.71 10.95 3.73
N ASP A 221 -25.28 12.08 3.16
CA ASP A 221 -24.60 12.11 1.87
C ASP A 221 -23.25 11.37 1.91
N ILE A 222 -22.48 11.47 3.01
CA ILE A 222 -21.25 10.70 3.21
C ILE A 222 -21.57 9.20 3.18
N ARG A 223 -22.58 8.76 3.94
CA ARG A 223 -22.99 7.35 4.00
C ARG A 223 -23.46 6.84 2.64
N GLN A 224 -24.19 7.66 1.89
CA GLN A 224 -24.68 7.30 0.56
C GLN A 224 -23.52 7.06 -0.40
N ARG A 225 -22.50 7.91 -0.41
CA ARG A 225 -21.31 7.73 -1.27
C ARG A 225 -20.54 6.46 -0.94
N VAL A 226 -20.30 6.21 0.35
CA VAL A 226 -19.65 4.98 0.82
C VAL A 226 -20.47 3.74 0.46
N ARG A 227 -21.80 3.84 0.57
CA ARG A 227 -22.70 2.77 0.16
C ARG A 227 -22.61 2.48 -1.33
N LEU A 228 -22.67 3.50 -2.18
CA LEU A 228 -22.53 3.35 -3.63
C LEU A 228 -21.18 2.74 -4.00
N TRP A 229 -20.11 3.16 -3.33
CA TRP A 229 -18.79 2.54 -3.49
C TRP A 229 -18.85 1.03 -3.22
N ASN A 230 -19.36 0.61 -2.08
CA ASN A 230 -19.45 -0.80 -1.71
C ASN A 230 -20.43 -1.61 -2.57
N GLU A 231 -21.36 -0.95 -3.27
CA GLU A 231 -22.27 -1.58 -4.25
C GLU A 231 -21.62 -1.73 -5.64
N GLY A 232 -20.35 -1.33 -5.81
CA GLY A 232 -19.60 -1.40 -7.07
C GLY A 232 -19.77 -0.19 -7.98
N GLU A 233 -20.53 0.83 -7.54
CA GLU A 233 -20.82 2.06 -8.27
C GLU A 233 -19.68 3.09 -8.09
N HIS A 234 -18.44 2.64 -8.23
CA HIS A 234 -17.22 3.44 -7.95
C HIS A 234 -17.15 4.74 -8.80
N GLN A 235 -17.71 4.70 -10.01
CA GLN A 235 -17.68 5.79 -10.98
C GLN A 235 -18.26 7.10 -10.40
N TYR A 236 -19.29 7.03 -9.56
CA TYR A 236 -19.91 8.23 -8.97
C TYR A 236 -18.91 9.04 -8.14
N LEU A 237 -18.17 8.39 -7.24
CA LEU A 237 -17.19 9.06 -6.40
C LEU A 237 -16.00 9.57 -7.22
N MET A 238 -15.58 8.80 -8.22
CA MET A 238 -14.49 9.17 -9.12
C MET A 238 -14.80 10.43 -9.92
N GLU A 239 -15.99 10.50 -10.53
CA GLU A 239 -16.44 11.66 -11.30
C GLU A 239 -16.59 12.90 -10.42
N GLU A 240 -17.07 12.75 -9.19
CA GLU A 240 -17.18 13.85 -8.23
C GLU A 240 -15.82 14.47 -7.92
N VAL A 241 -14.83 13.63 -7.61
CA VAL A 241 -13.47 14.05 -7.30
C VAL A 241 -12.80 14.71 -8.51
N VAL A 242 -12.95 14.13 -9.70
CA VAL A 242 -12.40 14.70 -10.94
C VAL A 242 -13.05 16.05 -11.25
N SER A 243 -14.37 16.15 -11.09
CA SER A 243 -15.11 17.42 -11.26
C SER A 243 -14.60 18.48 -10.31
N TYR A 244 -14.41 18.15 -9.03
CA TYR A 244 -13.88 19.09 -8.04
C TYR A 244 -12.48 19.60 -8.39
N ILE A 245 -11.58 18.71 -8.82
CA ILE A 245 -10.19 19.08 -9.13
C ILE A 245 -10.07 19.95 -10.39
N ASN A 246 -11.02 19.82 -11.32
CA ASN A 246 -11.03 20.60 -12.56
C ASN A 246 -11.71 21.97 -12.43
N ASN A 247 -12.36 22.27 -11.31
CA ASN A 247 -13.06 23.53 -11.03
C ASN A 247 -12.22 24.48 -10.15
#